data_AF-A0A9W9LZY0-F1
#
_entry.id   AF-A0A9W9LZY0-F1
#
_cell.length_a   1.000
_cell.length_b   1.000
_cell.length_c   1.000
_cell.angle_alpha   90.00
_cell.angle_beta   90.00
_cell.angle_gamma   90.00
#
_symmetry.space_group_name_H-M   'P 1'
#
loop_
_entity.id
_entity.type
_entity.pdbx_description
1 polymer ?
#
loop_
_entity_poly.entity_id
_entity_poly.type
_entity_poly.pdbx_seq_one_letter_code
_entity_poly.pdbx_strand_id
1 'polypeptide(L)'
;MPSTKLPQPHLNESIRDVDKSSWLISNTLLLTRSSAPVPDKIPTDQAYWSDSNGGHFTLSAAPEFLPDSKPLAEDSPSISIVHAVDNQAAVWRAGEAFIKAHHMDYPYVTREHTTLQFLKDQRPRGFEFPRVYHHFETGSRYFLVVSRLPGQLLEEAWPSMDETLRQYYIGKVAYVCNYLAAWKSDIISGVDGHQLFERYLVKGSSKIANTLSPQQLLKNCTEMSMDVSTFVFYHCDLGPTNLLVNPSTGSLGIIDWELAGYVPIEWIRTKSRLSAGMDFNYGDENSKKDWRRGVGQHLEKMGYRDIVDAWWKSQDSS
;
A
#
# COMPACT_ATOMS: atom_id res chain seq x y z
N MET A 1 31.73 -9.65 24.24
CA MET A 1 32.19 -8.66 23.24
C MET A 1 31.02 -7.74 22.93
N PRO A 2 31.20 -6.41 22.89
CA PRO A 2 30.14 -5.55 22.44
C PRO A 2 29.93 -5.82 20.95
N SER A 3 28.74 -6.29 20.59
CA SER A 3 28.29 -6.37 19.20
C SER A 3 28.36 -4.94 18.64
N THR A 4 29.43 -4.62 17.93
CA THR A 4 29.51 -3.46 17.07
C THR A 4 28.47 -3.68 15.98
N LYS A 5 27.25 -3.17 16.22
CA LYS A 5 26.23 -3.07 15.17
C LYS A 5 26.88 -2.28 14.04
N LEU A 6 27.20 -2.97 12.94
CA LEU A 6 27.55 -2.32 11.68
C LEU A 6 26.50 -1.23 11.41
N PRO A 7 26.90 -0.02 11.01
CA PRO A 7 25.94 1.02 10.69
C PRO A 7 24.95 0.46 9.66
N GLN A 8 23.66 0.55 9.97
CA GLN A 8 22.62 0.02 9.08
C GLN A 8 22.69 0.83 7.78
N PRO A 9 22.91 0.18 6.62
CA PRO A 9 23.08 0.89 5.35
C PRO A 9 21.80 1.64 5.01
N HIS A 10 21.87 2.66 4.16
CA HIS A 10 20.71 3.42 3.71
C HIS A 10 19.57 2.48 3.24
N LEU A 11 18.31 2.86 3.43
CA LEU A 11 17.16 1.98 3.14
C LEU A 11 17.14 1.55 1.68
N ASN A 12 17.49 2.45 0.76
CA ASN A 12 17.60 2.16 -0.68
C ASN A 12 18.74 1.18 -1.02
N GLU A 13 19.67 0.93 -0.09
CA GLU A 13 20.73 -0.07 -0.22
C GLU A 13 20.38 -1.40 0.48
N SER A 14 19.11 -1.59 0.86
CA SER A 14 18.68 -2.81 1.53
C SER A 14 18.71 -4.04 0.61
N ILE A 15 18.79 -3.87 -0.71
CA ILE A 15 19.05 -4.96 -1.66
C ILE A 15 20.43 -4.75 -2.27
N ARG A 16 21.27 -5.78 -2.23
CA ARG A 16 22.67 -5.74 -2.68
C ARG A 16 22.97 -6.89 -3.62
N ASP A 17 23.75 -6.63 -4.67
CA ASP A 17 24.20 -7.65 -5.61
C ASP A 17 25.23 -8.56 -4.94
N VAL A 18 24.99 -9.87 -4.97
CA VAL A 18 25.96 -10.90 -4.56
C VAL A 18 26.64 -11.48 -5.80
N ASP A 19 25.86 -12.00 -6.73
CA ASP A 19 26.31 -12.46 -8.04
C ASP A 19 25.28 -12.15 -9.15
N LYS A 20 25.42 -12.74 -10.35
CA LYS A 20 24.52 -12.50 -11.49
C LYS A 20 23.08 -12.99 -11.30
N SER A 21 22.86 -13.83 -10.29
CA SER A 21 21.62 -14.57 -10.02
C SER A 21 21.20 -14.51 -8.57
N SER A 22 21.92 -13.77 -7.71
CA SER A 22 21.61 -13.72 -6.28
C SER A 22 21.80 -12.32 -5.68
N TRP A 23 20.92 -11.98 -4.75
CA TRP A 23 20.83 -10.68 -4.09
C TRP A 23 20.59 -10.85 -2.60
N LEU A 24 21.33 -10.08 -1.80
CA LEU A 24 21.18 -10.06 -0.35
C LEU A 24 20.18 -8.97 0.04
N ILE A 25 19.15 -9.33 0.80
CA ILE A 25 18.12 -8.41 1.30
C ILE A 25 18.33 -8.20 2.81
N SER A 26 18.74 -6.98 3.17
CA SER A 26 18.94 -6.50 4.54
C SER A 26 19.73 -7.46 5.43
N ASN A 27 20.74 -8.12 4.85
CA ASN A 27 21.57 -9.15 5.50
C ASN A 27 20.77 -10.30 6.16
N THR A 28 19.50 -10.46 5.80
CA THR A 28 18.56 -11.38 6.45
C THR A 28 18.10 -12.47 5.50
N LEU A 29 17.83 -12.11 4.24
CA LEU A 29 17.37 -13.05 3.22
C LEU A 29 18.30 -13.03 2.01
N LEU A 30 18.40 -14.18 1.35
CA LEU A 30 19.01 -14.34 0.04
C LEU A 30 17.90 -14.60 -0.99
N LEU A 31 17.81 -13.69 -1.96
CA LEU A 31 16.97 -13.85 -3.15
C LEU A 31 17.81 -14.47 -4.26
N THR A 32 17.31 -15.53 -4.89
CA THR A 32 18.01 -16.21 -5.99
C THR A 32 17.09 -16.33 -7.19
N ARG A 33 17.61 -16.07 -8.39
CA ARG A 33 16.93 -16.29 -9.66
C ARG A 33 17.46 -17.57 -10.31
N SER A 34 16.54 -18.46 -10.67
CA SER A 34 16.82 -19.67 -11.45
C SER A 34 16.20 -19.55 -12.83
N SER A 35 16.95 -19.94 -13.87
CA SER A 35 16.44 -20.07 -15.24
C SER A 35 15.65 -21.36 -15.46
N ALA A 36 15.61 -22.26 -14.48
CA ALA A 36 14.78 -23.45 -14.54
C ALA A 36 13.30 -23.07 -14.39
N PRO A 37 12.38 -23.82 -15.01
CA PRO A 37 10.95 -23.64 -14.78
C PRO A 37 10.62 -23.84 -13.29
N VAL A 38 9.53 -23.21 -12.85
CA VAL A 38 9.01 -23.37 -11.49
C VAL A 38 8.82 -24.88 -11.20
N PRO A 39 9.34 -25.41 -10.08
CA PRO A 39 9.16 -26.83 -9.74
C PRO A 39 7.67 -27.22 -9.62
N ASP A 40 7.30 -28.41 -10.09
CA ASP A 40 5.93 -28.94 -10.00
C ASP A 40 5.41 -29.08 -8.55
N LYS A 41 6.34 -29.19 -7.59
CA LYS A 41 6.07 -29.18 -6.16
C LYS A 41 6.88 -28.07 -5.50
N ILE A 42 6.21 -26.99 -5.13
CA ILE A 42 6.83 -25.94 -4.33
C ILE A 42 6.74 -26.32 -2.85
N PRO A 43 7.85 -26.27 -2.09
CA PRO A 43 7.81 -26.30 -0.63
C PRO A 43 6.84 -25.24 -0.08
N THR A 44 6.00 -25.62 0.87
CA THR A 44 4.96 -24.73 1.43
C THR A 44 5.53 -23.59 2.28
N ASP A 45 6.80 -23.71 2.68
CA ASP A 45 7.56 -22.80 3.52
C ASP A 45 8.47 -21.85 2.74
N GLN A 46 8.54 -21.97 1.40
CA GLN A 46 9.43 -21.17 0.57
C GLN A 46 8.66 -20.21 -0.34
N ALA A 47 9.00 -18.93 -0.27
CA ALA A 47 8.44 -17.92 -1.15
C ALA A 47 9.11 -17.98 -2.54
N TYR A 48 8.29 -18.06 -3.58
CA TYR A 48 8.72 -18.14 -4.98
C TYR A 48 7.76 -17.38 -5.90
N TRP A 49 8.28 -16.86 -7.01
CA TRP A 49 7.45 -16.22 -8.04
C TRP A 49 8.13 -16.23 -9.41
N SER A 50 7.35 -16.04 -10.47
CA SER A 50 7.85 -16.01 -11.85
C SER A 50 8.75 -14.80 -12.10
N ASP A 51 9.81 -14.99 -12.89
CA ASP A 51 10.66 -13.90 -13.36
C ASP A 51 10.15 -13.22 -14.65
N SER A 52 8.96 -13.63 -15.13
CA SER A 52 8.32 -13.25 -16.40
C SER A 52 8.98 -13.76 -17.69
N ASN A 53 10.11 -14.46 -17.59
CA ASN A 53 10.95 -14.93 -18.70
C ASN A 53 11.20 -16.45 -18.69
N GLY A 54 10.30 -17.21 -18.07
CA GLY A 54 10.37 -18.68 -17.98
C GLY A 54 11.21 -19.22 -16.82
N GLY A 55 11.86 -18.35 -16.06
CA GLY A 55 12.53 -18.67 -14.81
C GLY A 55 11.69 -18.28 -13.59
N HIS A 56 12.33 -18.30 -12.41
CA HIS A 56 11.70 -17.94 -11.16
C HIS A 56 12.68 -17.35 -10.16
N PHE A 57 12.13 -16.58 -9.23
CA PHE A 57 12.81 -16.12 -8.03
C PHE A 57 12.41 -16.97 -6.84
N THR A 58 13.34 -17.13 -5.91
CA THR A 58 13.16 -17.87 -4.66
C THR A 58 13.80 -17.11 -3.51
N LEU A 59 13.10 -16.99 -2.39
CA LEU A 59 13.67 -16.47 -1.13
C LEU A 59 14.13 -17.60 -0.22
N SER A 60 15.24 -17.35 0.46
CA SER A 60 15.79 -18.22 1.50
C SER A 60 16.44 -17.38 2.59
N ALA A 61 16.70 -17.96 3.76
CA ALA A 61 17.49 -17.30 4.79
C ALA A 61 18.92 -17.03 4.27
N ALA A 62 19.47 -15.86 4.60
CA ALA A 62 20.87 -15.57 4.31
C ALA A 62 21.78 -16.56 5.10
N PRO A 63 22.92 -16.97 4.52
CA PRO A 63 23.89 -17.82 5.23
C PRO A 63 24.48 -17.10 6.45
N GLU A 64 24.94 -17.87 7.45
CA GLU A 64 25.57 -17.33 8.66
C GLU A 64 26.78 -16.43 8.32
N PHE A 65 27.60 -16.87 7.37
CA PHE A 65 28.64 -16.04 6.76
C PHE A 65 28.07 -15.36 5.53
N LEU A 66 27.77 -14.07 5.67
CA LEU A 66 27.22 -13.26 4.59
C LEU A 66 28.17 -13.24 3.39
N PRO A 67 27.66 -13.43 2.17
CA PRO A 67 28.48 -13.33 0.97
C PRO A 67 28.93 -11.89 0.74
N ASP A 68 30.05 -11.73 0.06
CA ASP A 68 30.47 -10.41 -0.44
C ASP A 68 29.36 -9.82 -1.30
N SER A 69 29.02 -8.56 -1.05
CA SER A 69 27.95 -7.87 -1.76
C SER A 69 28.26 -6.40 -2.03
N LYS A 70 27.81 -5.93 -3.18
CA LYS A 70 27.97 -4.54 -3.62
C LYS A 70 26.60 -3.86 -3.78
N PRO A 71 26.54 -2.52 -3.79
CA PRO A 71 25.29 -1.81 -4.07
C PRO A 71 24.65 -2.32 -5.36
N LEU A 72 23.32 -2.40 -5.37
CA LEU A 72 22.54 -2.82 -6.53
C LEU A 72 22.87 -1.90 -7.72
N ALA A 73 23.22 -2.49 -8.87
CA ALA A 73 23.44 -1.72 -10.09
C ALA A 73 22.17 -0.97 -10.54
N GLU A 74 22.29 0.30 -10.94
CA GLU A 74 21.15 1.12 -11.40
C GLU A 74 20.38 0.46 -12.56
N ASP A 75 21.12 -0.16 -13.49
CA ASP A 75 20.56 -0.85 -14.67
C ASP A 75 20.45 -2.37 -14.49
N SER A 76 20.24 -2.85 -13.26
CA SER A 76 20.11 -4.30 -13.02
C SER A 76 18.90 -4.87 -13.79
N PRO A 77 19.09 -5.86 -14.68
CA PRO A 77 18.01 -6.36 -15.53
C PRO A 77 17.03 -7.27 -14.76
N SER A 78 17.41 -7.73 -13.57
CA SER A 78 16.61 -8.67 -12.76
C SER A 78 15.87 -7.98 -11.63
N ILE A 79 16.43 -6.91 -11.06
CA ILE A 79 15.82 -6.14 -9.99
C ILE A 79 15.97 -4.66 -10.28
N SER A 80 14.88 -3.93 -10.37
CA SER A 80 14.91 -2.47 -10.56
C SER A 80 14.20 -1.75 -9.44
N ILE A 81 14.70 -0.57 -9.06
CA ILE A 81 13.99 0.34 -8.17
C ILE A 81 12.82 0.96 -8.95
N VAL A 82 11.63 0.86 -8.39
CA VAL A 82 10.39 1.44 -8.96
C VAL A 82 10.05 2.75 -8.27
N HIS A 83 10.29 2.83 -6.97
CA HIS A 83 10.03 4.01 -6.18
C HIS A 83 11.01 4.06 -5.00
N ALA A 84 11.46 5.25 -4.64
CA ALA A 84 12.27 5.47 -3.45
C ALA A 84 12.03 6.88 -2.90
N VAL A 85 11.87 6.98 -1.58
CA VAL A 85 11.71 8.24 -0.86
C VAL A 85 12.84 8.36 0.14
N ASP A 86 13.95 8.95 -0.32
CA ASP A 86 15.16 9.17 0.49
C ASP A 86 15.49 7.92 1.33
N ASN A 87 15.71 8.05 2.64
CA ASN A 87 15.96 6.92 3.53
C ASN A 87 14.69 6.30 4.14
N GLN A 88 13.48 6.71 3.71
CA GLN A 88 12.22 6.36 4.40
C GLN A 88 11.54 5.11 3.86
N ALA A 89 11.46 4.99 2.53
CA ALA A 89 10.79 3.90 1.86
C ALA A 89 11.40 3.61 0.48
N ALA A 90 11.37 2.36 0.06
CA ALA A 90 11.78 1.93 -1.27
C ALA A 90 10.97 0.74 -1.74
N VAL A 91 10.73 0.67 -3.04
CA VAL A 91 10.02 -0.41 -3.71
C VAL A 91 10.86 -0.87 -4.89
N TRP A 92 11.19 -2.15 -4.91
CA TRP A 92 11.86 -2.81 -6.02
C TRP A 92 10.92 -3.74 -6.74
N ARG A 93 11.11 -3.90 -8.05
CA ARG A 93 10.49 -4.95 -8.85
C ARG A 93 11.50 -6.07 -9.09
N ALA A 94 11.08 -7.31 -8.85
CA ALA A 94 11.80 -8.51 -9.23
C ALA A 94 10.83 -9.45 -9.96
N GLY A 95 10.85 -9.46 -11.30
CA GLY A 95 9.89 -10.24 -12.10
C GLY A 95 8.43 -9.86 -11.81
N GLU A 96 7.63 -10.85 -11.42
CA GLU A 96 6.21 -10.71 -11.07
C GLU A 96 5.95 -10.46 -9.57
N ALA A 97 6.93 -9.90 -8.85
CA ALA A 97 6.77 -9.43 -7.48
C ALA A 97 7.34 -8.04 -7.25
N PHE A 98 6.80 -7.38 -6.23
CA PHE A 98 7.35 -6.17 -5.64
C PHE A 98 7.90 -6.48 -4.26
N ILE A 99 9.07 -5.92 -3.95
CA ILE A 99 9.68 -5.91 -2.62
C ILE A 99 9.53 -4.48 -2.11
N LYS A 100 8.72 -4.27 -1.08
CA LYS A 100 8.51 -2.97 -0.42
C LYS A 100 9.30 -2.97 0.88
N ALA A 101 9.98 -1.87 1.18
CA ALA A 101 10.64 -1.64 2.45
C ALA A 101 10.35 -0.22 2.94
N HIS A 102 10.11 -0.07 4.24
CA HIS A 102 10.01 1.24 4.86
C HIS A 102 10.40 1.20 6.33
N HIS A 103 10.65 2.37 6.92
CA HIS A 103 10.88 2.50 8.35
C HIS A 103 9.60 2.25 9.17
N MET A 104 9.78 1.64 10.33
CA MET A 104 8.73 1.35 11.30
C MET A 104 8.58 2.48 12.33
N ASP A 105 8.47 3.72 11.87
CA ASP A 105 8.33 4.90 12.74
C ASP A 105 7.06 4.83 13.61
N TYR A 106 6.08 4.04 13.16
CA TYR A 106 4.85 3.73 13.87
C TYR A 106 4.78 2.20 14.13
N PRO A 107 5.36 1.71 15.24
CA PRO A 107 5.49 0.28 15.50
C PRO A 107 4.15 -0.41 15.81
N TYR A 108 3.15 0.35 16.26
CA TYR A 108 1.83 -0.18 16.62
C TYR A 108 0.79 -0.03 15.51
N VAL A 109 1.21 0.39 14.31
CA VAL A 109 0.33 0.44 13.13
C VAL A 109 0.18 -0.96 12.55
N THR A 110 -1.05 -1.28 12.17
CA THR A 110 -1.38 -2.52 11.46
C THR A 110 -0.53 -2.63 10.19
N ARG A 111 0.22 -3.72 10.04
CA ARG A 111 1.07 -3.92 8.86
C ARG A 111 0.24 -4.35 7.66
N GLU A 112 0.66 -3.94 6.46
CA GLU A 112 -0.03 -4.27 5.21
C GLU A 112 -0.23 -5.78 5.00
N HIS A 113 0.71 -6.63 5.44
CA HIS A 113 0.53 -8.10 5.33
C HIS A 113 -0.67 -8.61 6.14
N THR A 114 -0.95 -8.02 7.31
CA THR A 114 -2.12 -8.35 8.14
C THR A 114 -3.40 -7.97 7.41
N THR A 115 -3.45 -6.78 6.81
CA THR A 115 -4.59 -6.32 6.01
C THR A 115 -4.82 -7.20 4.78
N LEU A 116 -3.76 -7.56 4.04
CA LEU A 116 -3.86 -8.44 2.88
C LEU A 116 -4.32 -9.85 3.26
N GLN A 117 -3.88 -10.36 4.42
CA GLN A 117 -4.37 -11.62 4.96
C GLN A 117 -5.86 -11.54 5.33
N PHE A 118 -6.29 -10.46 5.98
CA PHE A 118 -7.72 -10.20 6.23
C PHE A 118 -8.54 -10.19 4.94
N LEU A 119 -8.09 -9.50 3.88
CA LEU A 119 -8.77 -9.51 2.58
C LEU A 119 -8.87 -10.91 1.98
N LYS A 120 -7.78 -11.69 2.05
CA LYS A 120 -7.78 -13.08 1.59
C LYS A 120 -8.83 -13.93 2.31
N ASP A 121 -9.00 -13.71 3.60
CA ASP A 121 -9.98 -14.43 4.42
C ASP A 121 -11.43 -13.96 4.12
N GLN A 122 -11.63 -12.67 3.84
CA GLN A 122 -12.93 -12.12 3.43
C GLN A 122 -13.35 -12.53 2.00
N ARG A 123 -12.40 -12.90 1.13
CA ARG A 123 -12.63 -13.30 -0.27
C ARG A 123 -13.51 -12.28 -1.04
N PRO A 124 -13.13 -10.98 -1.07
CA PRO A 124 -13.90 -9.97 -1.76
C PRO A 124 -13.98 -10.25 -3.27
N ARG A 125 -15.01 -9.71 -3.91
CA ARG A 125 -15.23 -9.80 -5.36
C ARG A 125 -15.23 -8.41 -5.98
N GLY A 126 -14.96 -8.34 -7.28
CA GLY A 126 -15.04 -7.10 -8.07
C GLY A 126 -13.71 -6.36 -8.24
N PHE A 127 -12.66 -6.76 -7.51
CA PHE A 127 -11.29 -6.28 -7.68
C PHE A 127 -10.28 -7.36 -7.28
N GLU A 128 -9.06 -7.25 -7.81
CA GLU A 128 -7.89 -8.04 -7.41
C GLU A 128 -7.05 -7.26 -6.40
N PHE A 129 -6.30 -7.97 -5.55
CA PHE A 129 -5.37 -7.38 -4.58
C PHE A 129 -4.11 -8.26 -4.46
N PRO A 130 -2.96 -7.70 -4.04
CA PRO A 130 -1.70 -8.44 -4.02
C PRO A 130 -1.74 -9.64 -3.08
N ARG A 131 -1.15 -10.76 -3.52
CA ARG A 131 -0.83 -11.90 -2.67
C ARG A 131 0.49 -11.64 -1.96
N VAL A 132 0.52 -11.85 -0.64
CA VAL A 132 1.76 -11.84 0.14
C VAL A 132 2.57 -13.10 -0.15
N TYR A 133 3.81 -12.92 -0.57
CA TYR A 133 4.81 -13.99 -0.68
C TYR A 133 5.61 -14.14 0.60
N HIS A 134 6.05 -13.02 1.17
CA HIS A 134 6.86 -13.02 2.38
C HIS A 134 6.82 -11.65 3.07
N HIS A 135 7.04 -11.59 4.37
CA HIS A 135 7.27 -10.35 5.11
C HIS A 135 8.21 -10.61 6.28
N PHE A 136 8.97 -9.60 6.68
CA PHE A 136 9.84 -9.68 7.85
C PHE A 136 10.17 -8.28 8.39
N GLU A 137 10.54 -8.23 9.66
CA GLU A 137 11.00 -7.02 10.32
C GLU A 137 12.46 -7.20 10.75
N THR A 138 13.31 -6.22 10.49
CA THR A 138 14.72 -6.26 10.90
C THR A 138 15.21 -4.86 11.29
N GLY A 139 15.72 -4.74 12.51
CA GLY A 139 16.02 -3.44 13.11
C GLY A 139 14.76 -2.56 13.18
N SER A 140 14.81 -1.37 12.57
CA SER A 140 13.69 -0.44 12.47
C SER A 140 12.99 -0.46 11.10
N ARG A 141 13.15 -1.53 10.32
CA ARG A 141 12.59 -1.65 8.97
C ARG A 141 11.62 -2.81 8.86
N TYR A 142 10.56 -2.58 8.10
CA TYR A 142 9.61 -3.59 7.68
C TYR A 142 9.80 -3.86 6.19
N PHE A 143 9.77 -5.13 5.81
CA PHE A 143 9.83 -5.60 4.43
C PHE A 143 8.61 -6.43 4.10
N LEU A 144 8.09 -6.24 2.90
CA LEU A 144 6.95 -6.96 2.36
C LEU A 144 7.19 -7.33 0.90
N VAL A 145 6.99 -8.60 0.57
CA VAL A 145 7.08 -9.12 -0.79
C VAL A 145 5.71 -9.54 -1.24
N VAL A 146 5.21 -8.94 -2.33
CA VAL A 146 3.85 -9.18 -2.85
C VAL A 146 3.84 -9.44 -4.35
N SER A 147 2.80 -10.11 -4.83
CA SER A 147 2.56 -10.30 -6.26
C SER A 147 2.28 -8.99 -6.97
N ARG A 148 2.84 -8.86 -8.18
CA ARG A 148 2.40 -7.86 -9.15
C ARG A 148 0.97 -8.17 -9.61
N LEU A 149 0.16 -7.13 -9.77
CA LEU A 149 -1.16 -7.24 -10.38
C LEU A 149 -1.09 -6.91 -11.88
N PRO A 150 -1.93 -7.55 -12.72
CA PRO A 150 -2.02 -7.22 -14.13
C PRO A 150 -2.69 -5.85 -14.34
N GLY A 151 -2.46 -5.27 -15.52
CA GLY A 151 -3.00 -3.98 -15.91
C GLY A 151 -1.99 -2.85 -15.87
N GLN A 152 -2.48 -1.65 -16.13
CA GLN A 152 -1.74 -0.40 -16.13
C GLN A 152 -2.23 0.47 -14.98
N LEU A 153 -1.37 1.31 -14.40
CA LEU A 153 -1.81 2.28 -13.41
C LEU A 153 -2.90 3.17 -14.00
N LEU A 154 -3.94 3.48 -13.22
CA LEU A 154 -5.01 4.37 -13.63
C LEU A 154 -4.43 5.73 -14.03
N GLU A 155 -3.44 6.23 -13.28
CA GLU A 155 -2.68 7.42 -13.61
C GLU A 155 -2.17 7.42 -15.06
N GLU A 156 -1.57 6.33 -15.52
CA GLU A 156 -1.01 6.26 -16.86
C GLU A 156 -2.08 6.01 -17.93
N ALA A 157 -3.13 5.26 -17.60
CA ALA A 157 -4.17 4.90 -18.56
C ALA A 157 -5.19 6.03 -18.80
N TRP A 158 -5.43 6.89 -17.80
CA TRP A 158 -6.47 7.93 -17.81
C TRP A 158 -6.44 8.90 -19.00
N PRO A 159 -5.27 9.38 -19.48
CA PRO A 159 -5.22 10.28 -20.63
C PRO A 159 -5.77 9.66 -21.92
N SER A 160 -5.68 8.33 -22.04
CA SER A 160 -6.13 7.57 -23.22
C SER A 160 -7.59 7.10 -23.13
N MET A 161 -8.20 7.17 -21.94
CA MET A 161 -9.59 6.75 -21.74
C MET A 161 -10.57 7.79 -22.26
N ASP A 162 -11.63 7.31 -22.92
CA ASP A 162 -12.80 8.13 -23.21
C ASP A 162 -13.65 8.36 -21.95
N GLU A 163 -14.65 9.24 -22.05
CA GLU A 163 -15.49 9.60 -20.91
C GLU A 163 -16.30 8.40 -20.39
N THR A 164 -16.71 7.47 -21.27
CA THR A 164 -17.44 6.27 -20.87
C THR A 164 -16.59 5.38 -19.95
N LEU A 165 -15.33 5.13 -20.32
CA LEU A 165 -14.39 4.34 -19.53
C LEU A 165 -14.02 5.04 -18.21
N ARG A 166 -13.84 6.37 -18.23
CA ARG A 166 -13.60 7.15 -17.01
C ARG A 166 -14.75 7.01 -16.02
N GLN A 167 -16.00 7.21 -16.48
CA GLN A 167 -17.18 7.05 -15.65
C GLN A 167 -17.35 5.59 -15.17
N TYR A 168 -17.00 4.60 -16.00
CA TYR A 168 -16.99 3.20 -15.60
C TYR A 168 -16.06 2.95 -14.40
N TYR A 169 -14.79 3.38 -14.46
CA TYR A 169 -13.83 3.16 -13.37
C TYR A 169 -14.15 3.98 -12.12
N ILE A 170 -14.63 5.22 -12.28
CA ILE A 170 -15.14 6.02 -11.15
C ILE A 170 -16.27 5.27 -10.44
N GLY A 171 -17.28 4.81 -11.19
CA GLY A 171 -18.41 4.07 -10.64
C GLY A 171 -17.99 2.75 -10.00
N LYS A 172 -17.02 2.04 -10.61
CA LYS A 172 -16.47 0.79 -10.09
C LYS A 172 -15.76 0.99 -8.75
N VAL A 173 -14.94 2.03 -8.61
CA VAL A 173 -14.27 2.34 -7.33
C VAL A 173 -15.27 2.78 -6.28
N ALA A 174 -16.27 3.61 -6.62
CA ALA A 174 -17.32 3.99 -5.68
C ALA A 174 -18.13 2.77 -5.19
N TYR A 175 -18.40 1.80 -6.09
CA TYR A 175 -19.00 0.53 -5.71
C TYR A 175 -18.11 -0.26 -4.75
N VAL A 176 -16.79 -0.33 -4.99
CA VAL A 176 -15.84 -0.98 -4.08
C VAL A 176 -15.87 -0.32 -2.70
N CYS A 177 -15.85 1.02 -2.61
CA CYS A 177 -15.99 1.72 -1.34
C CYS A 177 -17.25 1.28 -0.57
N ASN A 178 -18.38 1.20 -1.27
CA ASN A 178 -19.65 0.78 -0.68
C ASN A 178 -19.66 -0.70 -0.27
N TYR A 179 -19.04 -1.56 -1.08
CA TYR A 179 -18.90 -2.99 -0.78
C TYR A 179 -18.06 -3.22 0.48
N LEU A 180 -16.91 -2.56 0.58
CA LEU A 180 -16.02 -2.63 1.75
C LEU A 180 -16.66 -2.04 3.01
N ALA A 181 -17.46 -0.98 2.85
CA ALA A 181 -18.15 -0.33 3.97
C ALA A 181 -19.17 -1.25 4.69
N ALA A 182 -19.55 -2.38 4.10
CA ALA A 182 -20.38 -3.38 4.76
C ALA A 182 -19.64 -4.11 5.90
N TRP A 183 -18.30 -4.11 5.91
CA TRP A 183 -17.50 -4.71 6.97
C TRP A 183 -17.34 -3.70 8.10
N LYS A 184 -17.87 -4.05 9.27
CA LYS A 184 -18.04 -3.13 10.40
C LYS A 184 -17.13 -3.50 11.57
N SER A 185 -16.82 -2.49 12.37
CA SER A 185 -16.14 -2.61 13.66
C SER A 185 -16.71 -1.60 14.65
N ASP A 186 -16.59 -1.91 15.94
CA ASP A 186 -16.93 -1.00 17.03
C ASP A 186 -15.76 -0.07 17.41
N ILE A 187 -14.60 -0.24 16.77
CA ILE A 187 -13.36 0.48 17.10
C ILE A 187 -12.69 1.03 15.82
N ILE A 188 -12.34 2.32 15.84
CA ILE A 188 -11.45 2.95 14.85
C ILE A 188 -10.03 2.39 14.98
N SER A 189 -9.64 1.54 14.05
CA SER A 189 -8.42 0.73 14.12
C SER A 189 -8.09 0.12 12.76
N GLY A 190 -6.93 -0.52 12.63
CA GLY A 190 -6.74 -1.48 11.54
C GLY A 190 -7.48 -2.79 11.79
N VAL A 191 -7.30 -3.76 10.89
CA VAL A 191 -8.13 -4.98 10.86
C VAL A 191 -7.96 -5.91 12.07
N ASP A 192 -6.87 -5.75 12.81
CA ASP A 192 -6.49 -6.54 13.99
C ASP A 192 -6.66 -5.77 15.31
N GLY A 193 -7.27 -4.59 15.27
CA GLY A 193 -7.46 -3.71 16.42
C GLY A 193 -6.26 -2.81 16.76
N HIS A 194 -5.14 -2.94 16.04
CA HIS A 194 -3.99 -2.04 16.18
C HIS A 194 -4.25 -0.65 15.57
N GLN A 195 -3.26 0.24 15.66
CA GLN A 195 -3.41 1.62 15.19
C GLN A 195 -3.68 1.66 13.67
N LEU A 196 -4.55 2.59 13.29
CA LEU A 196 -4.82 2.95 11.89
C LEU A 196 -3.89 4.10 11.49
N PHE A 197 -3.15 3.95 10.37
CA PHE A 197 -2.26 4.99 9.87
C PHE A 197 -2.99 6.06 9.04
N GLU A 198 -4.03 6.69 9.60
CA GLU A 198 -4.77 7.76 8.92
C GLU A 198 -4.39 9.14 9.47
N ARG A 199 -3.31 9.71 8.95
CA ARG A 199 -2.77 10.99 9.43
C ARG A 199 -3.70 12.19 9.18
N TYR A 200 -4.62 12.11 8.22
CA TYR A 200 -5.59 13.19 8.03
C TYR A 200 -6.61 13.24 9.18
N LEU A 201 -6.79 12.17 9.96
CA LEU A 201 -7.63 12.20 11.17
C LEU A 201 -6.89 12.74 12.41
N VAL A 202 -5.60 13.08 12.28
CA VAL A 202 -4.80 13.70 13.34
C VAL A 202 -4.95 15.22 13.28
N LYS A 203 -5.06 15.85 14.45
CA LYS A 203 -5.04 17.31 14.60
C LYS A 203 -3.61 17.84 14.70
N GLY A 204 -3.30 18.87 13.91
CA GLY A 204 -2.00 19.52 13.91
C GLY A 204 -0.87 18.65 13.34
N SER A 205 0.37 19.11 13.50
CA SER A 205 1.55 18.52 12.85
C SER A 205 2.33 17.52 13.73
N SER A 206 1.80 17.13 14.89
CA SER A 206 2.49 16.23 15.83
C SER A 206 2.71 14.84 15.23
N LYS A 207 3.98 14.43 15.12
CA LYS A 207 4.43 13.13 14.58
C LYS A 207 4.55 12.02 15.65
N ILE A 208 3.94 12.19 16.83
CA ILE A 208 4.11 11.25 17.95
C ILE A 208 3.16 10.07 17.76
N ALA A 209 3.63 8.82 17.86
CA ALA A 209 2.82 7.61 17.65
C ALA A 209 1.52 7.52 18.50
N ASN A 210 1.44 8.22 19.64
CA ASN A 210 0.21 8.30 20.44
C ASN A 210 -0.95 9.01 19.71
N THR A 211 -0.66 9.82 18.69
CA THR A 211 -1.69 10.53 17.91
C THR A 211 -2.56 9.60 17.07
N LEU A 212 -2.10 8.38 16.81
CA LEU A 212 -2.80 7.36 16.02
C LEU A 212 -3.46 6.28 16.88
N SER A 213 -3.47 6.45 18.21
CA SER A 213 -4.22 5.53 19.08
C SER A 213 -5.72 5.58 18.75
N PRO A 214 -6.44 4.44 18.81
CA PRO A 214 -7.88 4.41 18.60
C PRO A 214 -8.64 5.46 19.42
N GLN A 215 -8.23 5.66 20.68
CA GLN A 215 -8.83 6.64 21.58
C GLN A 215 -8.64 8.08 21.07
N GLN A 216 -7.44 8.42 20.57
CA GLN A 216 -7.16 9.75 20.04
C GLN A 216 -7.87 9.99 18.71
N LEU A 217 -7.90 9.01 17.81
CA LEU A 217 -8.62 9.12 16.54
C LEU A 217 -10.14 9.25 16.77
N LEU A 218 -10.70 8.46 17.70
CA LEU A 218 -12.09 8.56 18.13
C LEU A 218 -12.41 9.97 18.64
N LYS A 219 -11.55 10.52 19.51
CA LYS A 219 -11.70 11.88 20.03
C LYS A 219 -11.70 12.91 18.89
N ASN A 220 -10.74 12.84 17.97
CA ASN A 220 -10.66 13.77 16.85
C ASN A 220 -11.90 13.69 15.94
N CYS A 221 -12.37 12.48 15.64
CA CYS A 221 -13.60 12.26 14.85
C CYS A 221 -14.84 12.84 15.55
N THR A 222 -14.95 12.65 16.86
CA THR A 222 -16.04 13.20 17.68
C THR A 222 -16.03 14.72 17.66
N GLU A 223 -14.86 15.35 17.77
CA GLU A 223 -14.71 16.80 17.71
C GLU A 223 -15.00 17.38 16.31
N MET A 224 -14.87 16.57 15.25
CA MET A 224 -15.30 16.91 13.89
C MET A 224 -16.79 16.60 13.64
N SER A 225 -17.53 16.17 14.67
CA SER A 225 -18.95 15.81 14.59
C SER A 225 -19.25 14.69 13.60
N MET A 226 -18.32 13.74 13.41
CA MET A 226 -18.58 12.51 12.66
C MET A 226 -19.46 11.55 13.46
N ASP A 227 -20.16 10.65 12.76
CA ASP A 227 -20.82 9.52 13.42
C ASP A 227 -19.77 8.47 13.81
N VAL A 228 -19.55 8.32 15.12
CA VAL A 228 -18.61 7.36 15.71
C VAL A 228 -19.31 6.18 16.36
N SER A 229 -20.61 5.97 16.08
CA SER A 229 -21.38 4.83 16.61
C SER A 229 -21.04 3.51 15.93
N THR A 230 -20.46 3.54 14.74
CA THR A 230 -20.01 2.37 13.99
C THR A 230 -18.90 2.78 13.04
N PHE A 231 -17.88 1.94 12.89
CA PHE A 231 -16.80 2.14 11.93
C PHE A 231 -16.92 1.15 10.80
N VAL A 232 -16.53 1.58 9.60
CA VAL A 232 -16.62 0.81 8.36
C VAL A 232 -15.24 0.64 7.74
N PHE A 233 -14.99 -0.52 7.14
CA PHE A 233 -13.71 -0.79 6.50
C PHE A 233 -13.54 0.03 5.22
N TYR A 234 -12.42 0.72 5.08
CA TYR A 234 -12.08 1.55 3.94
C TYR A 234 -10.59 1.48 3.63
N HIS A 235 -10.23 1.58 2.35
CA HIS A 235 -8.84 1.54 1.88
C HIS A 235 -8.01 2.77 2.32
N CYS A 236 -8.67 3.92 2.50
CA CYS A 236 -8.05 5.21 2.83
C CYS A 236 -7.13 5.82 1.76
N ASP A 237 -6.66 5.09 0.75
CA ASP A 237 -5.82 5.65 -0.33
C ASP A 237 -6.14 5.16 -1.75
N LEU A 238 -7.35 5.42 -2.25
CA LEU A 238 -7.79 5.01 -3.59
C LEU A 238 -7.39 6.02 -4.67
N GLY A 239 -6.14 6.46 -4.62
CA GLY A 239 -5.51 7.34 -5.59
C GLY A 239 -5.24 6.66 -6.94
N PRO A 240 -5.01 7.43 -8.01
CA PRO A 240 -4.80 6.86 -9.34
C PRO A 240 -3.50 6.04 -9.47
N THR A 241 -2.55 6.23 -8.55
CA THR A 241 -1.30 5.44 -8.45
C THR A 241 -1.47 4.09 -7.77
N ASN A 242 -2.62 3.84 -7.13
CA ASN A 242 -2.89 2.61 -6.37
C ASN A 242 -3.92 1.71 -7.05
N LEU A 243 -4.31 2.04 -8.28
CA LEU A 243 -5.33 1.36 -9.05
C LEU A 243 -4.74 0.84 -10.35
N LEU A 244 -4.88 -0.47 -10.58
CA LEU A 244 -4.47 -1.13 -11.82
C LEU A 244 -5.72 -1.40 -12.64
N VAL A 245 -5.74 -0.92 -13.87
CA VAL A 245 -6.88 -1.00 -14.77
C VAL A 245 -6.50 -1.67 -16.07
N ASN A 246 -7.47 -2.35 -16.68
CA ASN A 246 -7.34 -2.86 -18.03
C ASN A 246 -8.58 -2.47 -18.82
N PRO A 247 -8.54 -1.40 -19.63
CA PRO A 247 -9.68 -0.94 -20.41
C PRO A 247 -10.30 -2.00 -21.32
N SER A 248 -9.52 -2.98 -21.80
CA SER A 248 -10.01 -4.03 -22.70
C SER A 248 -10.86 -5.09 -21.99
N THR A 249 -10.59 -5.35 -20.70
CA THR A 249 -11.30 -6.37 -19.91
C THR A 249 -12.19 -5.76 -18.83
N GLY A 250 -12.04 -4.47 -18.55
CA GLY A 250 -12.66 -3.79 -17.42
C GLY A 250 -12.13 -4.25 -16.06
N SER A 251 -10.99 -4.94 -15.97
CA SER A 251 -10.45 -5.43 -14.69
C SER A 251 -9.98 -4.27 -13.78
N LEU A 252 -10.03 -4.50 -12.47
CA LEU A 252 -9.57 -3.56 -11.46
C LEU A 252 -8.71 -4.31 -10.45
N GLY A 253 -7.47 -3.88 -10.28
CA GLY A 253 -6.59 -4.25 -9.18
C GLY A 253 -6.42 -3.06 -8.23
N ILE A 254 -6.31 -3.33 -6.94
CA ILE A 254 -6.09 -2.32 -5.90
C ILE A 254 -4.86 -2.74 -5.10
N ILE A 255 -3.88 -1.87 -5.01
CA ILE A 255 -2.62 -2.08 -4.29
C ILE A 255 -2.49 -1.08 -3.14
N ASP A 256 -1.48 -1.28 -2.30
CA ASP A 256 -1.10 -0.36 -1.22
C ASP A 256 -2.12 -0.26 -0.08
N TRP A 257 -2.38 -1.41 0.56
CA TRP A 257 -3.41 -1.56 1.59
C TRP A 257 -2.92 -1.16 3.00
N GLU A 258 -1.79 -0.45 3.11
CA GLU A 258 -1.18 -0.10 4.39
C GLU A 258 -1.98 0.93 5.20
N LEU A 259 -2.78 1.77 4.53
CA LEU A 259 -3.63 2.78 5.20
C LEU A 259 -5.03 2.26 5.53
N ALA A 260 -5.37 1.04 5.11
CA ALA A 260 -6.72 0.53 5.19
C ALA A 260 -7.10 0.13 6.62
N GLY A 261 -8.35 0.39 6.99
CA GLY A 261 -8.89 0.03 8.29
C GLY A 261 -10.30 0.58 8.52
N TYR A 262 -10.73 0.55 9.78
CA TYR A 262 -12.07 0.95 10.20
C TYR A 262 -12.12 2.44 10.52
N VAL A 263 -12.99 3.18 9.81
CA VAL A 263 -13.16 4.64 9.91
C VAL A 263 -14.64 5.02 9.97
N PRO A 264 -15.00 6.25 10.40
CA PRO A 264 -16.37 6.76 10.28
C PRO A 264 -16.84 6.72 8.82
N ILE A 265 -18.12 6.48 8.59
CA ILE A 265 -18.65 6.33 7.23
C ILE A 265 -18.49 7.62 6.39
N GLU A 266 -18.59 8.80 7.03
CA GLU A 266 -18.33 10.08 6.36
C GLU A 266 -16.88 10.20 5.86
N TRP A 267 -15.94 9.43 6.43
CA TRP A 267 -14.54 9.49 6.03
C TRP A 267 -14.30 9.00 4.59
N ILE A 268 -15.12 8.07 4.10
CA ILE A 268 -14.98 7.50 2.76
C ILE A 268 -15.00 8.59 1.68
N ARG A 269 -16.01 9.48 1.72
CA ARG A 269 -16.10 10.60 0.78
C ARG A 269 -15.23 11.78 1.20
N THR A 270 -15.06 12.02 2.50
CA THR A 270 -14.21 13.12 2.97
C THR A 270 -12.76 12.95 2.51
N LYS A 271 -12.19 11.76 2.69
CA LYS A 271 -10.80 11.45 2.32
C LYS A 271 -10.57 11.68 0.83
N SER A 272 -11.49 11.24 -0.04
CA SER A 272 -11.39 11.47 -1.48
C SER A 272 -11.36 12.98 -1.81
N ARG A 273 -12.10 13.79 -1.05
CA ARG A 273 -12.17 15.25 -1.22
C ARG A 273 -11.05 16.02 -0.54
N LEU A 274 -10.15 15.39 0.21
CA LEU A 274 -9.04 16.07 0.91
C LEU A 274 -7.66 15.63 0.41
N SER A 275 -7.46 14.33 0.22
CA SER A 275 -6.13 13.75 0.01
C SER A 275 -5.51 14.21 -1.31
N ALA A 276 -4.27 14.69 -1.26
CA ALA A 276 -3.50 15.00 -2.47
C ALA A 276 -3.11 13.73 -3.24
N GLY A 277 -3.04 12.56 -2.59
CA GLY A 277 -2.84 11.28 -3.26
C GLY A 277 -3.99 10.88 -4.20
N MET A 278 -5.11 11.61 -4.17
CA MET A 278 -6.24 11.42 -5.10
C MET A 278 -6.13 12.29 -6.36
N ASP A 279 -5.11 13.14 -6.45
CA ASP A 279 -4.84 13.95 -7.64
C ASP A 279 -3.93 13.16 -8.60
N PHE A 280 -4.01 13.45 -9.90
CA PHE A 280 -2.99 13.03 -10.85
C PHE A 280 -1.70 13.85 -10.66
N ASN A 281 -0.55 13.26 -10.96
CA ASN A 281 0.74 13.96 -10.93
C ASN A 281 1.01 14.83 -12.18
N TYR A 282 0.03 14.94 -13.08
CA TYR A 282 0.10 15.73 -14.30
C TYR A 282 -1.18 16.53 -14.52
N GLY A 283 -1.13 17.45 -15.49
CA GLY A 283 -2.25 18.32 -15.83
C GLY A 283 -2.22 19.65 -15.08
N ASP A 284 -3.20 20.49 -15.36
CA ASP A 284 -3.41 21.76 -14.66
C ASP A 284 -4.16 21.55 -13.32
N GLU A 285 -4.29 22.62 -12.53
CA GLU A 285 -4.93 22.59 -11.20
C GLU A 285 -6.35 22.02 -11.18
N ASN A 286 -7.07 22.10 -12.30
CA ASN A 286 -8.43 21.59 -12.43
C ASN A 286 -8.44 20.14 -12.92
N SER A 287 -7.65 19.82 -13.95
CA SER A 287 -7.60 18.47 -14.53
C SER A 287 -6.92 17.44 -13.62
N LYS A 288 -5.92 17.85 -12.83
CA LYS A 288 -5.30 16.96 -11.84
C LYS A 288 -6.29 16.45 -10.79
N LYS A 289 -7.40 17.16 -10.57
CA LYS A 289 -8.45 16.82 -9.60
C LYS A 289 -9.63 16.06 -10.23
N ASP A 290 -9.55 15.67 -11.50
CA ASP A 290 -10.64 14.99 -12.20
C ASP A 290 -11.03 13.68 -11.49
N TRP A 291 -10.04 12.86 -11.13
CA TRP A 291 -10.27 11.58 -10.46
C TRP A 291 -11.01 11.76 -9.12
N ARG A 292 -10.42 12.53 -8.20
CA ARG A 292 -11.03 12.76 -6.88
C ARG A 292 -12.42 13.39 -6.95
N ARG A 293 -12.64 14.30 -7.90
CA ARG A 293 -13.95 14.94 -8.13
C ARG A 293 -14.96 13.91 -8.60
N GLY A 294 -14.60 13.08 -9.58
CA GLY A 294 -15.45 12.03 -10.10
C GLY A 294 -15.87 11.03 -9.02
N VAL A 295 -14.90 10.51 -8.25
CA VAL A 295 -15.15 9.59 -7.13
C VAL A 295 -16.03 10.24 -6.06
N GLY A 296 -15.70 11.47 -5.64
CA GLY A 296 -16.47 12.19 -4.63
C GLY A 296 -17.92 12.46 -5.05
N GLN A 297 -18.16 12.79 -6.32
CA GLN A 297 -19.51 12.98 -6.88
C GLN A 297 -20.29 11.68 -6.99
N HIS A 298 -19.63 10.56 -7.32
CA HIS A 298 -20.30 9.26 -7.35
C HIS A 298 -20.68 8.78 -5.95
N LEU A 299 -19.78 8.93 -4.97
CA LEU A 299 -20.08 8.62 -3.57
C LEU A 299 -21.24 9.46 -3.03
N GLU A 300 -21.30 10.74 -3.41
CA GLU A 300 -22.44 11.62 -3.09
C GLU A 300 -23.77 11.08 -3.62
N LYS A 301 -23.80 10.67 -4.90
CA LYS A 301 -24.99 10.06 -5.53
C LYS A 301 -25.41 8.77 -4.83
N MET A 302 -24.47 8.06 -4.20
CA MET A 302 -24.72 6.87 -3.40
C MET A 302 -25.16 7.19 -1.95
N GLY A 303 -25.25 8.46 -1.56
CA GLY A 303 -25.71 8.90 -0.24
C GLY A 303 -24.61 9.12 0.79
N TYR A 304 -23.32 9.03 0.40
CA TYR A 304 -22.22 9.33 1.31
C TYR A 304 -22.10 10.84 1.50
N ARG A 305 -22.21 11.28 2.76
CA ARG A 305 -21.90 12.66 3.16
C ARG A 305 -20.39 12.83 3.35
N ASP A 306 -19.93 14.07 3.37
CA ASP A 306 -18.57 14.40 3.79
C ASP A 306 -18.59 15.44 4.90
N ILE A 307 -17.45 15.61 5.57
CA ILE A 307 -17.25 16.59 6.63
C ILE A 307 -16.12 17.59 6.31
N VAL A 308 -15.80 17.83 5.03
CA VAL A 308 -14.62 18.61 4.61
C VAL A 308 -14.51 19.96 5.33
N ASP A 309 -15.63 20.68 5.48
CA ASP A 309 -15.65 21.98 6.18
C ASP A 309 -15.33 21.84 7.67
N ALA A 310 -15.84 20.81 8.34
CA ALA A 310 -15.54 20.54 9.74
C ALA A 310 -14.08 20.12 9.92
N TRP A 311 -13.53 19.36 8.95
CA TRP A 311 -12.13 18.99 8.93
C TRP A 311 -11.23 20.23 8.87
N TRP A 312 -11.45 21.16 7.93
CA TRP A 312 -10.66 22.39 7.83
C TRP A 312 -10.73 23.23 9.11
N LYS A 313 -11.93 23.45 9.66
CA LYS A 313 -12.10 24.15 10.95
C LYS A 313 -11.31 23.49 12.07
N SER A 314 -11.26 22.16 12.09
CA SER A 314 -10.54 21.41 13.10
C SER A 314 -9.01 21.56 12.98
N GLN A 315 -8.49 21.69 11.76
CA GLN A 315 -7.07 21.89 11.50
C GLN A 315 -6.63 23.32 11.84
N ASP A 316 -7.46 24.34 11.54
CA ASP A 316 -7.17 25.74 11.88
C ASP A 316 -7.19 26.02 13.40
N SER A 317 -7.86 25.16 14.17
CA SER A 317 -7.98 25.27 15.63
C SER A 317 -6.85 24.58 16.40
N SER A 318 -5.86 24.01 15.70
CA SER A 318 -4.79 23.17 16.25
C SER A 318 -3.45 23.88 16.44
#